data_AF-A0A024K494-F1
#
_entry.id   AF-A0A024K494-F1
#
_cell.length_a   1.000
_cell.length_b   1.000
_cell.length_c   1.000
_cell.angle_alpha   90.00
_cell.angle_beta   90.00
_cell.angle_gamma   90.00
#
_symmetry.space_group_name_H-M   'P 1'
#
loop_
_entity.id
_entity.type
_entity.pdbx_description
1 polymer ?
#
loop_
_entity_poly.entity_id
_entity_poly.type
_entity_poly.pdbx_seq_one_letter_code
_entity_poly.pdbx_strand_id
1 'polypeptide(L)'
;MKGPDVATIQRDELPPGGLRLDPEVRRPRPVLWWSSAGVVLLSFQVFVLAKWIFGSSFTPTDPGPDKLPAWKALVFNALQIAIPIAAVALLYLWVIRPWRKHRFLTTDAMIALAASTVFFWDMVMNYTSVTLFYNSHLINRGAWANGSWPTWTSPHANRLPEPLLIVPPAYTALVFSQVIVILWLLRKIKSRWPGLGIVGIVVTIVVGLTLSDTLVEGLVLRTGVYAYPGGIRAITLFAGQTYQIPLSETVLFGGFALGAIACLSYFRDDRGQTVVERGISTLNLGFRGKQAVKFFAIYGAIHLGFAVLYMLPQQWFATHSDPFPPGYPSYMVNDMCAAGADGHTCPGPGVPMPRPVHNP
;
A
#
# COMPACT_ATOMS: atom_id res chain seq x y z
N MET A 1 69.33 -0.01 51.60
CA MET A 1 67.86 0.12 51.46
C MET A 1 67.60 0.85 50.16
N LYS A 2 66.89 0.24 49.20
CA LYS A 2 66.61 0.82 47.87
C LYS A 2 65.56 1.94 48.00
N GLY A 3 65.87 3.13 47.47
CA GLY A 3 64.92 4.20 47.17
C GLY A 3 64.45 4.14 45.71
N PRO A 4 63.33 4.81 45.34
CA PRO A 4 62.62 4.53 44.08
C PRO A 4 63.20 5.28 42.88
N ASP A 5 63.29 4.59 41.74
CA ASP A 5 63.61 5.16 40.42
C ASP A 5 62.44 5.99 39.89
N VAL A 6 62.69 7.28 39.63
CA VAL A 6 61.80 8.19 38.92
C VAL A 6 62.21 8.19 37.44
N ALA A 7 61.42 7.53 36.60
CA ALA A 7 61.61 7.51 35.15
C ALA A 7 61.35 8.90 34.55
N THR A 8 62.34 9.43 33.84
CA THR A 8 62.26 10.71 33.12
C THR A 8 61.50 10.51 31.80
N ILE A 9 60.50 11.34 31.55
CA ILE A 9 59.65 11.32 30.36
C ILE A 9 60.46 11.79 29.15
N GLN A 10 60.73 10.88 28.20
CA GLN A 10 61.14 11.26 26.85
C GLN A 10 59.90 11.77 26.10
N ARG A 11 59.91 13.06 25.75
CA ARG A 11 58.93 13.66 24.83
C ARG A 11 59.35 13.28 23.41
N ASP A 12 58.61 12.37 22.79
CA ASP A 12 58.68 12.17 21.34
C ASP A 12 58.15 13.44 20.64
N GLU A 13 59.02 14.06 19.84
CA GLU A 13 58.68 15.15 18.95
C GLU A 13 57.77 14.64 17.82
N LEU A 14 56.57 15.23 17.72
CA LEU A 14 55.66 15.02 16.59
C LEU A 14 56.24 15.66 15.31
N PRO A 15 56.25 14.97 14.16
CA PRO A 15 56.70 15.56 12.90
C PRO A 15 55.71 16.64 12.42
N PRO A 16 56.20 17.66 11.68
CA PRO A 16 55.37 18.79 11.28
C PRO A 16 54.50 18.45 10.06
N GLY A 17 53.23 18.85 10.14
CA GLY A 17 52.48 19.27 8.95
C GLY A 17 52.03 18.18 7.99
N GLY A 18 51.14 17.31 8.44
CA GLY A 18 50.24 16.57 7.55
C GLY A 18 48.82 16.67 8.07
N LEU A 19 48.03 17.62 7.56
CA LEU A 19 46.58 17.56 7.71
C LEU A 19 46.12 16.26 7.04
N ARG A 20 45.91 15.21 7.85
CA ARG A 20 45.00 14.14 7.45
C ARG A 20 43.65 14.82 7.31
N LEU A 21 43.24 15.08 6.07
CA LEU A 21 41.84 15.30 5.76
C LEU A 21 41.14 14.02 6.23
N ASP A 22 40.56 14.07 7.43
CA ASP A 22 39.62 13.03 7.85
C ASP A 22 38.65 12.86 6.68
N PRO A 23 38.47 11.63 6.15
CA PRO A 23 37.57 11.41 5.04
C PRO A 23 36.23 12.00 5.44
N GLU A 24 35.79 13.03 4.69
CA GLU A 24 34.56 13.75 4.98
C GLU A 24 33.45 12.70 5.11
N VAL A 25 33.02 12.43 6.36
CA VAL A 25 32.05 11.38 6.63
C VAL A 25 30.79 11.81 5.89
N ARG A 26 30.56 11.21 4.72
CA ARG A 26 29.42 11.54 3.87
C ARG A 26 28.18 11.29 4.71
N ARG A 27 27.61 12.36 5.26
CA ARG A 27 26.41 12.27 6.07
C ARG A 27 25.36 11.54 5.25
N PRO A 28 24.71 10.50 5.80
CA PRO A 28 23.72 9.75 5.05
C PRO A 28 22.68 10.74 4.50
N ARG A 29 22.30 10.54 3.24
CA ARG A 29 21.25 11.32 2.55
C ARG A 29 20.06 10.39 2.33
N PRO A 30 19.20 10.13 3.35
CA PRO A 30 18.05 9.24 3.23
C PRO A 30 17.20 9.57 2.00
N VAL A 31 17.07 10.86 1.67
CA VAL A 31 16.34 11.35 0.49
C VAL A 31 16.77 10.68 -0.82
N LEU A 32 18.06 10.38 -1.00
CA LEU A 32 18.52 9.74 -2.23
C LEU A 32 18.10 8.26 -2.26
N TRP A 33 18.21 7.54 -1.14
CA TRP A 33 17.78 6.15 -1.04
C TRP A 33 16.27 5.99 -1.28
N TRP A 34 15.47 6.82 -0.60
CA TRP A 34 14.03 6.83 -0.77
C TRP A 34 13.61 7.26 -2.17
N SER A 35 14.28 8.28 -2.74
CA SER A 35 14.03 8.71 -4.11
C SER A 35 14.36 7.61 -5.12
N SER A 36 15.46 6.89 -4.93
CA SER A 36 15.81 5.76 -5.80
C SER A 36 14.78 4.63 -5.68
N ALA A 37 14.34 4.28 -4.47
CA ALA A 37 13.26 3.32 -4.27
C ALA A 37 11.97 3.76 -4.97
N GLY A 38 11.60 5.04 -4.87
CA GLY A 38 10.41 5.58 -5.53
C GLY A 38 10.49 5.53 -7.05
N VAL A 39 11.65 5.85 -7.64
CA VAL A 39 11.87 5.73 -9.09
C VAL A 39 11.75 4.27 -9.52
N VAL A 40 12.42 3.34 -8.83
CA VAL A 40 12.37 1.91 -9.16
C VAL A 40 10.94 1.36 -9.08
N LEU A 41 10.22 1.66 -8.00
CA LEU A 41 8.85 1.18 -7.80
C LEU A 41 7.88 1.80 -8.80
N LEU A 42 8.00 3.09 -9.14
CA LEU A 42 7.16 3.70 -10.17
C LEU A 42 7.48 3.13 -11.56
N SER A 43 8.76 2.96 -11.89
CA SER A 43 9.18 2.34 -13.16
C SER A 43 8.64 0.92 -13.30
N PHE A 44 8.68 0.12 -12.23
CA PHE A 44 8.10 -1.21 -12.20
C PHE A 44 6.58 -1.18 -12.42
N GLN A 45 5.87 -0.26 -11.75
CA GLN A 45 4.43 -0.07 -11.94
C GLN A 45 4.06 0.27 -13.37
N VAL A 46 4.77 1.25 -13.95
CA VAL A 46 4.56 1.66 -15.35
C VAL A 46 4.85 0.50 -16.29
N PHE A 47 5.92 -0.27 -16.07
CA PHE A 47 6.25 -1.44 -16.86
C PHE A 47 5.14 -2.50 -16.83
N VAL A 48 4.69 -2.90 -15.63
CA VAL A 48 3.66 -3.93 -15.46
C VAL A 48 2.32 -3.48 -16.05
N LEU A 49 1.90 -2.24 -15.78
CA LEU A 49 0.65 -1.69 -16.32
C LEU A 49 0.71 -1.55 -17.85
N ALA A 50 1.83 -1.10 -18.41
CA ALA A 50 2.00 -1.04 -19.86
C ALA A 50 1.92 -2.44 -20.49
N LYS A 51 2.60 -3.44 -19.90
CA LYS A 51 2.56 -4.82 -20.38
C LYS A 51 1.15 -5.42 -20.30
N TRP A 52 0.37 -5.05 -19.27
CA TRP A 52 -1.03 -5.43 -19.18
C TRP A 52 -1.88 -4.75 -20.25
N ILE A 53 -1.87 -3.42 -20.33
CA ILE A 53 -2.69 -2.63 -21.26
C ILE A 53 -2.44 -3.02 -22.73
N PHE A 54 -1.19 -3.25 -23.10
CA PHE A 54 -0.80 -3.64 -24.46
C PHE A 54 -0.72 -5.16 -24.65
N GLY A 55 -1.03 -5.95 -23.62
CA GLY A 55 -1.01 -7.40 -23.64
C GLY A 55 -2.37 -8.03 -23.95
N SER A 56 -2.40 -9.35 -24.10
CA SER A 56 -3.61 -10.11 -24.40
C SER A 56 -4.59 -10.22 -23.22
N SER A 57 -4.14 -9.93 -21.99
CA SER A 57 -4.97 -10.04 -20.78
C SER A 57 -5.80 -8.78 -20.48
N PHE A 58 -5.69 -7.71 -21.29
CA PHE A 58 -6.52 -6.50 -21.16
C PHE A 58 -7.91 -6.71 -21.74
N THR A 59 -8.66 -7.65 -21.18
CA THR A 59 -10.00 -8.03 -21.65
C THR A 59 -10.96 -8.09 -20.48
N PRO A 60 -12.24 -7.72 -20.66
CA PRO A 60 -13.24 -7.93 -19.62
C PRO A 60 -13.29 -9.40 -19.20
N THR A 61 -13.45 -9.65 -17.90
CA THR A 61 -13.67 -11.00 -17.36
C THR A 61 -15.12 -11.41 -17.58
N ASP A 62 -15.34 -12.65 -18.03
CA ASP A 62 -16.68 -13.22 -18.20
C ASP A 62 -17.36 -13.45 -16.82
N PRO A 63 -18.54 -12.87 -16.56
CA PRO A 63 -19.30 -13.12 -15.33
C PRO A 63 -19.83 -14.54 -15.17
N GLY A 64 -19.87 -15.33 -16.25
CA GLY A 64 -20.41 -16.68 -16.23
C GLY A 64 -21.95 -16.72 -16.11
N PRO A 65 -22.52 -17.88 -15.73
CA PRO A 65 -23.96 -18.14 -15.86
C PRO A 65 -24.85 -17.51 -14.79
N ASP A 66 -24.31 -17.16 -13.60
CA ASP A 66 -25.13 -16.64 -12.51
C ASP A 66 -25.59 -15.21 -12.80
N LYS A 67 -26.88 -14.94 -12.58
CA LYS A 67 -27.47 -13.62 -12.82
C LYS A 67 -27.23 -12.68 -11.65
N LEU A 68 -26.76 -11.46 -11.93
CA LEU A 68 -26.71 -10.40 -10.94
C LEU A 68 -28.12 -9.88 -10.62
N PRO A 69 -28.53 -9.82 -9.33
CA PRO A 69 -29.78 -9.19 -8.94
C PRO A 69 -29.86 -7.72 -9.38
N ALA A 70 -31.02 -7.27 -9.87
CA ALA A 70 -31.20 -5.93 -10.41
C ALA A 70 -30.84 -4.80 -9.44
N TRP A 71 -31.14 -4.97 -8.15
CA TRP A 71 -30.79 -3.99 -7.12
C TRP A 71 -29.28 -3.83 -6.95
N LYS A 72 -28.48 -4.91 -7.11
CA LYS A 72 -27.02 -4.84 -7.06
C LYS A 72 -26.47 -4.10 -8.27
N ALA A 73 -27.05 -4.33 -9.45
CA ALA A 73 -26.67 -3.58 -10.65
C ALA A 73 -26.88 -2.06 -10.46
N LEU A 74 -28.00 -1.66 -9.83
CA LEU A 74 -28.25 -0.26 -9.49
C LEU A 74 -27.19 0.29 -8.52
N VAL A 75 -26.87 -0.45 -7.45
CA VAL A 75 -25.81 -0.08 -6.49
C VAL A 75 -24.46 0.06 -7.20
N PHE A 76 -24.08 -0.88 -8.06
CA PHE A 76 -22.82 -0.86 -8.79
C PHE A 76 -22.72 0.35 -9.72
N ASN A 77 -23.79 0.67 -10.46
CA ASN A 77 -23.84 1.86 -11.30
C ASN A 77 -23.70 3.14 -10.46
N ALA A 78 -24.37 3.22 -9.31
CA ALA A 78 -24.25 4.37 -8.41
C ALA A 78 -22.83 4.52 -7.87
N LEU A 79 -22.19 3.43 -7.42
CA LEU A 79 -20.83 3.45 -6.89
C LEU A 79 -19.79 3.83 -7.95
N GLN A 80 -19.91 3.28 -9.17
CA GLN A 80 -19.03 3.58 -10.31
C GLN A 80 -19.16 5.02 -10.82
N ILE A 81 -20.14 5.79 -10.35
CA ILE A 81 -20.29 7.23 -10.63
C ILE A 81 -19.85 8.05 -9.40
N ALA A 82 -20.37 7.71 -8.23
CA ALA A 82 -20.14 8.49 -7.01
C ALA A 82 -18.68 8.46 -6.55
N ILE A 83 -18.02 7.30 -6.60
CA ILE A 83 -16.63 7.15 -6.14
C ILE A 83 -15.66 7.94 -7.02
N PRO A 84 -15.70 7.87 -8.38
CA PRO A 84 -14.89 8.72 -9.22
C PRO A 84 -15.11 10.22 -9.01
N ILE A 85 -16.37 10.67 -8.89
CA ILE A 85 -16.68 12.08 -8.64
C ILE A 85 -16.07 12.55 -7.32
N ALA A 86 -16.23 11.75 -6.26
CA ALA A 86 -15.63 12.05 -4.96
C ALA A 86 -14.10 12.11 -5.03
N ALA A 87 -13.46 11.17 -5.73
CA ALA A 87 -12.02 11.14 -5.92
C ALA A 87 -11.51 12.40 -6.63
N VAL A 88 -12.16 12.80 -7.74
CA VAL A 88 -11.80 14.03 -8.48
C VAL A 88 -11.98 15.26 -7.60
N ALA A 89 -13.07 15.36 -6.84
CA ALA A 89 -13.30 16.47 -5.93
C ALA A 89 -12.22 16.57 -4.84
N LEU A 90 -11.84 15.44 -4.24
CA LEU A 90 -10.82 15.38 -3.19
C LEU A 90 -9.42 15.67 -3.73
N LEU A 91 -9.05 15.12 -4.90
CA LEU A 91 -7.80 15.48 -5.59
C LEU A 91 -7.76 16.96 -5.94
N TYR A 92 -8.88 17.54 -6.37
CA TYR A 92 -8.96 18.98 -6.61
C TYR A 92 -8.68 19.77 -5.33
N LEU A 93 -9.29 19.39 -4.20
CA LEU A 93 -9.14 20.07 -2.92
C LEU A 93 -7.74 19.91 -2.29
N TRP A 94 -7.14 18.72 -2.37
CA TRP A 94 -5.88 18.39 -1.69
C TRP A 94 -4.64 18.62 -2.54
N VAL A 95 -4.76 18.53 -3.86
CA VAL A 95 -3.62 18.62 -4.79
C VAL A 95 -3.72 19.88 -5.63
N ILE A 96 -4.78 20.00 -6.45
CA ILE A 96 -4.85 21.04 -7.49
C ILE A 96 -5.01 22.44 -6.89
N ARG A 97 -5.90 22.62 -5.91
CA ARG A 97 -6.15 23.91 -5.27
C ARG A 97 -4.91 24.42 -4.52
N PRO A 98 -4.22 23.64 -3.66
CA PRO A 98 -2.98 24.06 -3.03
C PRO A 98 -1.86 24.32 -4.04
N TRP A 99 -1.75 23.49 -5.08
CA TRP A 99 -0.76 23.69 -6.13
C TRP A 99 -0.97 25.00 -6.88
N ARG A 100 -2.22 25.36 -7.24
CA ARG A 100 -2.55 26.64 -7.86
C ARG A 100 -2.24 27.83 -6.95
N LYS A 101 -2.52 27.70 -5.64
CA LYS A 101 -2.28 28.76 -4.64
C LYS A 101 -0.78 28.98 -4.37
N HIS A 102 -0.03 27.91 -4.16
CA HIS A 102 1.39 27.97 -3.75
C HIS A 102 2.37 27.92 -4.92
N ARG A 103 1.91 27.53 -6.12
CA ARG A 103 2.72 27.35 -7.35
C ARG A 103 3.77 26.22 -7.25
N PHE A 104 3.66 25.37 -6.23
CA PHE A 104 4.45 24.16 -6.05
C PHE A 104 3.62 23.08 -5.33
N LEU A 105 4.06 21.83 -5.39
CA LEU A 105 3.40 20.73 -4.68
C LEU A 105 3.81 20.77 -3.20
N THR A 106 2.83 20.95 -2.33
CA THR A 106 3.04 20.81 -0.89
C THR A 106 3.34 19.36 -0.55
N THR A 107 3.95 19.10 0.61
CA THR A 107 4.23 17.71 1.01
C THR A 107 2.96 16.88 1.09
N ASP A 108 1.87 17.48 1.59
CA ASP A 108 0.59 16.78 1.75
C ASP A 108 -0.03 16.45 0.38
N ALA A 109 0.14 17.33 -0.62
CA ALA A 109 -0.27 17.03 -1.99
C ALA A 109 0.56 15.89 -2.60
N MET A 110 1.87 15.84 -2.33
CA MET A 110 2.73 14.73 -2.76
C MET A 110 2.33 13.40 -2.10
N ILE A 111 2.03 13.42 -0.80
CA ILE A 111 1.53 12.25 -0.06
C ILE A 111 0.19 11.79 -0.64
N ALA A 112 -0.76 12.72 -0.88
CA ALA A 112 -2.06 12.38 -1.44
C ALA A 112 -1.94 11.74 -2.84
N LEU A 113 -1.08 12.30 -3.70
CA LEU A 113 -0.80 11.72 -5.03
C LEU A 113 -0.19 10.33 -4.93
N ALA A 114 0.85 10.15 -4.11
CA ALA A 114 1.49 8.86 -3.92
C ALA A 114 0.56 7.82 -3.27
N ALA A 115 -0.25 8.21 -2.29
CA ALA A 115 -1.23 7.33 -1.67
C ALA A 115 -2.33 6.93 -2.66
N SER A 116 -2.76 7.84 -3.55
CA SER A 116 -3.78 7.54 -4.56
C SER A 116 -3.36 6.48 -5.56
N THR A 117 -2.04 6.26 -5.76
CA THR A 117 -1.50 5.24 -6.69
C THR A 117 -1.24 3.89 -6.02
N VAL A 118 -1.51 3.76 -4.72
CA VAL A 118 -1.31 2.50 -3.99
C VAL A 118 -2.23 1.39 -4.49
N PHE A 119 -3.36 1.72 -5.14
CA PHE A 119 -4.26 0.75 -5.77
C PHE A 119 -3.55 -0.26 -6.69
N PHE A 120 -2.40 0.13 -7.27
CA PHE A 120 -1.59 -0.78 -8.08
C PHE A 120 -1.25 -2.10 -7.36
N TRP A 121 -1.16 -2.07 -6.03
CA TRP A 121 -0.81 -3.23 -5.22
C TRP A 121 -2.02 -4.06 -4.81
N ASP A 122 -3.25 -3.57 -4.95
CA ASP A 122 -4.44 -4.18 -4.34
C ASP A 122 -4.63 -5.66 -4.69
N MET A 123 -4.67 -5.97 -5.99
CA MET A 123 -4.72 -7.34 -6.51
C MET A 123 -3.55 -8.25 -6.10
N VAL A 124 -2.43 -7.73 -5.58
CA VAL A 124 -1.28 -8.53 -5.09
C VAL A 124 -1.67 -9.36 -3.89
N MET A 125 -2.80 -9.08 -3.22
CA MET A 125 -3.42 -10.03 -2.29
C MET A 125 -3.52 -11.46 -2.86
N ASN A 126 -3.77 -11.57 -4.16
CA ASN A 126 -3.87 -12.83 -4.87
C ASN A 126 -2.53 -13.38 -5.36
N TYR A 127 -1.37 -12.82 -5.00
CA TYR A 127 -0.09 -13.17 -5.63
C TYR A 127 0.32 -14.64 -5.41
N THR A 128 0.27 -15.12 -4.17
CA THR A 128 0.63 -16.51 -3.81
C THR A 128 -0.53 -17.49 -3.92
N SER A 129 -1.72 -17.07 -3.52
CA SER A 129 -2.96 -17.83 -3.47
C SER A 129 -4.14 -16.87 -3.62
N VAL A 130 -5.27 -17.36 -4.13
CA VAL A 130 -6.49 -16.54 -4.22
C VAL A 130 -7.04 -16.29 -2.82
N THR A 131 -7.21 -15.02 -2.47
CA THR A 131 -7.78 -14.56 -1.19
C THR A 131 -8.74 -13.38 -1.36
N LEU A 132 -8.76 -12.75 -2.52
CA LEU A 132 -9.61 -11.62 -2.91
C LEU A 132 -10.40 -11.95 -4.18
N PHE A 133 -11.68 -11.62 -4.18
CA PHE A 133 -12.55 -11.66 -5.35
C PHE A 133 -13.13 -10.29 -5.64
N TYR A 134 -13.13 -9.90 -6.91
CA TYR A 134 -13.90 -8.76 -7.42
C TYR A 134 -15.10 -9.24 -8.24
N ASN A 135 -16.13 -8.41 -8.33
CA ASN A 135 -17.33 -8.71 -9.11
C ASN A 135 -17.15 -8.35 -10.59
N SER A 136 -17.24 -9.32 -11.50
CA SER A 136 -17.04 -9.11 -12.95
C SER A 136 -18.15 -8.33 -13.65
N HIS A 137 -19.26 -8.03 -12.99
CA HIS A 137 -20.25 -7.08 -13.52
C HIS A 137 -19.81 -5.60 -13.41
N LEU A 138 -18.74 -5.32 -12.67
CA LEU A 138 -18.13 -3.99 -12.64
C LEU A 138 -17.31 -3.76 -13.91
N ILE A 139 -17.11 -2.49 -14.29
CA ILE A 139 -16.31 -2.13 -15.45
C ILE A 139 -14.84 -2.49 -15.17
N ASN A 140 -14.37 -3.56 -15.83
CA ASN A 140 -13.05 -4.15 -15.64
C ASN A 140 -12.38 -4.56 -16.96
N ARG A 141 -11.08 -4.87 -16.88
CA ARG A 141 -10.26 -5.39 -17.99
C ARG A 141 -9.32 -6.52 -17.51
N GLY A 142 -9.83 -7.39 -16.65
CA GLY A 142 -9.00 -8.35 -15.93
C GLY A 142 -8.02 -7.64 -14.99
N ALA A 143 -6.92 -8.29 -14.64
CA ALA A 143 -5.89 -7.73 -13.76
C ALA A 143 -4.48 -7.88 -14.33
N TRP A 144 -3.57 -7.00 -13.91
CA TRP A 144 -2.14 -7.03 -14.29
C TRP A 144 -1.35 -8.08 -13.50
N ALA A 145 -1.84 -9.32 -13.45
CA ALA A 145 -1.27 -10.47 -12.76
C ALA A 145 -0.56 -11.43 -13.74
N ASN A 146 -1.03 -12.67 -13.92
CA ASN A 146 -0.40 -13.64 -14.83
C ASN A 146 -0.21 -13.05 -16.24
N GLY A 147 0.98 -13.24 -16.82
CA GLY A 147 1.34 -12.72 -18.13
C GLY A 147 1.88 -11.27 -18.13
N SER A 148 1.44 -10.42 -17.19
CA SER A 148 1.88 -9.02 -17.10
C SER A 148 2.90 -8.79 -15.99
N TRP A 149 2.61 -9.30 -14.79
CA TRP A 149 3.51 -9.24 -13.65
C TRP A 149 4.50 -10.41 -13.68
N PRO A 150 5.83 -10.14 -13.61
CA PRO A 150 6.83 -11.21 -13.59
C PRO A 150 6.74 -11.98 -12.28
N THR A 151 6.93 -13.31 -12.31
CA THR A 151 6.93 -14.19 -11.12
C THR A 151 5.60 -14.39 -10.37
N TRP A 152 4.46 -13.97 -10.92
CA TRP A 152 3.15 -14.21 -10.29
C TRP A 152 2.87 -15.71 -10.09
N THR A 153 2.45 -16.12 -8.89
CA THR A 153 2.35 -17.54 -8.53
C THR A 153 0.96 -18.12 -8.73
N SER A 154 -0.07 -17.46 -8.21
CA SER A 154 -1.41 -18.04 -8.26
C SER A 154 -1.91 -18.17 -9.71
N PRO A 155 -2.56 -19.28 -10.05
CA PRO A 155 -3.10 -19.48 -11.39
C PRO A 155 -4.31 -18.57 -11.63
N HIS A 156 -4.54 -18.20 -12.88
CA HIS A 156 -5.72 -17.46 -13.34
C HIS A 156 -6.00 -16.11 -12.65
N ALA A 157 -5.06 -15.55 -11.90
CA ALA A 157 -5.23 -14.25 -11.24
C ALA A 157 -5.39 -13.08 -12.24
N ASN A 158 -4.98 -13.24 -13.50
CA ASN A 158 -5.30 -12.27 -14.55
C ASN A 158 -6.80 -12.15 -14.84
N ARG A 159 -7.61 -13.12 -14.41
CA ARG A 159 -9.08 -13.09 -14.48
C ARG A 159 -9.74 -12.36 -13.32
N LEU A 160 -8.97 -11.86 -12.35
CA LEU A 160 -9.53 -10.97 -11.34
C LEU A 160 -10.08 -9.73 -12.05
N PRO A 161 -11.38 -9.42 -11.96
CA PRO A 161 -11.97 -8.32 -12.69
C PRO A 161 -11.72 -7.00 -11.97
N GLU A 162 -10.51 -6.44 -12.07
CA GLU A 162 -10.15 -5.19 -11.39
C GLU A 162 -11.13 -4.04 -11.74
N PRO A 163 -11.93 -3.55 -10.77
CA PRO A 163 -12.93 -2.52 -11.00
C PRO A 163 -12.32 -1.14 -11.26
N LEU A 164 -12.11 -0.78 -12.51
CA LEU A 164 -11.37 0.44 -12.88
C LEU A 164 -12.03 1.75 -12.42
N LEU A 165 -13.35 1.74 -12.25
CA LEU A 165 -14.12 2.90 -11.76
C LEU A 165 -14.39 2.87 -10.25
N ILE A 166 -13.94 1.84 -9.55
CA ILE A 166 -14.08 1.75 -8.09
C ILE A 166 -12.71 1.72 -7.43
N VAL A 167 -11.85 0.75 -7.73
CA VAL A 167 -10.61 0.54 -6.99
C VAL A 167 -9.66 1.76 -7.09
N PRO A 168 -9.19 2.20 -8.27
CA PRO A 168 -8.33 3.38 -8.34
C PRO A 168 -8.89 4.65 -7.68
N PRO A 169 -10.15 5.07 -7.94
CA PRO A 169 -10.69 6.25 -7.28
C PRO A 169 -11.01 6.03 -5.79
N ALA A 170 -11.38 4.82 -5.34
CA ALA A 170 -11.62 4.52 -3.93
C ALA A 170 -10.36 4.66 -3.07
N TYR A 171 -9.18 4.37 -3.63
CA TYR A 171 -7.90 4.61 -2.94
C TYR A 171 -7.70 6.09 -2.58
N THR A 172 -8.31 7.00 -3.33
CA THR A 172 -8.37 8.43 -2.96
C THR A 172 -9.57 8.73 -2.07
N ALA A 173 -10.77 8.36 -2.52
CA ALA A 173 -12.03 8.84 -1.96
C ALA A 173 -12.39 8.19 -0.62
N LEU A 174 -12.06 6.91 -0.45
CA LEU A 174 -12.37 6.14 0.73
C LEU A 174 -11.10 5.91 1.54
N VAL A 175 -10.07 5.28 0.97
CA VAL A 175 -8.87 4.84 1.69
C VAL A 175 -8.05 6.01 2.23
N PHE A 176 -7.53 6.90 1.38
CA PHE A 176 -6.72 8.03 1.86
C PHE A 176 -7.52 9.02 2.71
N SER A 177 -8.83 9.17 2.46
CA SER A 177 -9.72 9.96 3.32
C SER A 177 -9.70 9.49 4.78
N GLN A 178 -9.59 8.18 5.05
CA GLN A 178 -9.48 7.65 6.42
C GLN A 178 -8.27 8.24 7.14
N VAL A 179 -7.12 8.32 6.47
CA VAL A 179 -5.90 8.94 7.01
C VAL A 179 -6.16 10.39 7.43
N ILE A 180 -6.81 11.17 6.57
CA ILE A 180 -7.13 12.58 6.86
C ILE A 180 -8.06 12.70 8.07
N VAL A 181 -9.09 11.85 8.16
CA VAL A 181 -10.05 11.83 9.27
C VAL A 181 -9.37 11.45 10.58
N ILE A 182 -8.54 10.40 10.59
CA ILE A 182 -7.82 9.97 11.81
C ILE A 182 -6.81 11.03 12.26
N LEU A 183 -6.10 11.70 11.35
CA LEU A 183 -5.21 12.80 11.70
C LEU A 183 -5.99 14.03 12.22
N TRP A 184 -7.20 14.28 11.75
CA TRP A 184 -8.09 15.28 12.33
C TRP A 184 -8.55 14.90 13.74
N LEU A 185 -8.97 13.65 13.96
CA LEU A 185 -9.35 13.14 15.29
C LEU A 185 -8.18 13.21 16.28
N LEU A 186 -6.98 12.82 15.85
CA LEU A 186 -5.78 12.88 16.66
C LEU A 186 -5.50 14.32 17.14
N ARG A 187 -5.69 15.33 16.29
CA ARG A 187 -5.55 16.75 16.68
C ARG A 187 -6.57 17.14 17.75
N LYS A 188 -7.82 16.64 17.67
CA LYS A 188 -8.86 16.85 18.68
C LYS A 188 -8.58 16.11 19.99
N ILE A 189 -7.97 14.93 19.93
CA ILE A 189 -7.53 14.19 21.11
C ILE A 189 -6.41 14.98 21.81
N LYS A 190 -5.40 15.46 21.06
CA LYS A 190 -4.30 16.25 21.63
C LYS A 190 -4.73 17.59 22.21
N SER A 191 -5.82 18.20 21.75
CA SER A 191 -6.34 19.41 22.40
C SER A 191 -6.89 19.14 23.81
N ARG A 192 -7.26 17.89 24.11
CA ARG A 192 -7.69 17.47 25.46
C ARG A 192 -6.57 16.80 26.26
N TRP A 193 -5.69 16.06 25.59
CA TRP A 193 -4.54 15.38 26.20
C TRP A 193 -3.22 15.78 25.51
N PRO A 194 -2.64 16.95 25.86
CA PRO A 194 -1.42 17.44 25.22
C PRO A 194 -0.19 16.55 25.46
N GLY A 195 -0.16 15.82 26.58
CA GLY A 195 0.94 14.94 27.00
C GLY A 195 1.07 13.62 26.25
N LEU A 196 0.33 13.42 25.16
CA LEU A 196 0.41 12.18 24.37
C LEU A 196 1.78 12.06 23.69
N GLY A 197 2.61 11.14 24.19
CA GLY A 197 3.92 10.83 23.63
C GLY A 197 3.84 10.11 22.28
N ILE A 198 5.00 9.87 21.65
CA ILE A 198 5.11 9.28 20.30
C ILE A 198 4.37 7.93 20.22
N VAL A 199 4.56 7.05 21.21
CA VAL A 199 3.89 5.74 21.25
C VAL A 199 2.38 5.89 21.29
N GLY A 200 1.85 6.79 22.13
CA GLY A 200 0.41 7.05 22.21
C GLY A 200 -0.17 7.57 20.91
N ILE A 201 0.57 8.41 20.18
CA ILE A 201 0.18 8.91 18.85
C ILE A 201 0.11 7.76 17.84
N VAL A 202 1.16 6.94 17.76
CA VAL A 202 1.22 5.81 16.82
C VAL A 202 0.11 4.81 17.11
N VAL A 203 -0.10 4.44 18.39
CA VAL A 203 -1.18 3.53 18.79
C VAL A 203 -2.56 4.11 18.42
N THR A 204 -2.79 5.40 18.67
CA THR A 204 -4.05 6.05 18.29
C THR A 204 -4.29 6.00 16.78
N ILE A 205 -3.25 6.23 15.98
CA ILE A 205 -3.32 6.14 14.52
C ILE A 205 -3.65 4.71 14.08
N VAL A 206 -2.88 3.71 14.54
CA VAL A 206 -3.04 2.31 14.14
C VAL A 206 -4.41 1.77 14.54
N VAL A 207 -4.82 1.97 15.79
CA VAL A 207 -6.13 1.52 16.28
C VAL A 207 -7.26 2.27 15.59
N GLY A 208 -7.14 3.60 15.46
CA GLY A 208 -8.16 4.42 14.80
C GLY A 208 -8.38 4.03 13.34
N LEU A 209 -7.30 3.77 12.60
CA LEU A 209 -7.39 3.32 11.22
C LEU A 209 -7.90 1.89 11.10
N THR A 210 -7.46 0.97 11.96
CA THR A 210 -7.98 -0.41 11.96
C THR A 210 -9.50 -0.43 12.15
N LEU A 211 -10.00 0.36 13.11
CA LEU A 211 -11.43 0.46 13.40
C LEU A 211 -12.21 1.14 12.27
N SER A 212 -11.69 2.27 11.77
CA SER A 212 -12.27 2.99 10.64
C SER A 212 -12.36 2.08 9.41
N ASP A 213 -11.29 1.37 9.11
CA ASP A 213 -11.19 0.50 7.95
C ASP A 213 -12.15 -0.67 8.08
N THR A 214 -12.17 -1.35 9.23
CA THR A 214 -13.14 -2.43 9.52
C THR A 214 -14.60 -1.99 9.32
N LEU A 215 -14.94 -0.74 9.66
CA LEU A 215 -16.29 -0.21 9.46
C LEU A 215 -16.60 0.05 7.98
N VAL A 216 -15.68 0.70 7.26
CA VAL A 216 -15.84 0.95 5.81
C VAL A 216 -15.91 -0.38 5.07
N GLU A 217 -14.97 -1.28 5.34
CA GLU A 217 -14.85 -2.62 4.78
C GLU A 217 -16.14 -3.42 4.98
N GLY A 218 -16.65 -3.45 6.22
CA GLY A 218 -17.88 -4.16 6.55
C GLY A 218 -19.11 -3.61 5.82
N LEU A 219 -19.15 -2.32 5.47
CA LEU A 219 -20.22 -1.76 4.66
C LEU A 219 -20.06 -2.12 3.18
N VAL A 220 -18.84 -2.01 2.64
CA VAL A 220 -18.60 -2.25 1.21
C VAL A 220 -18.77 -3.73 0.86
N LEU A 221 -18.29 -4.67 1.68
CA LEU A 221 -18.47 -6.11 1.46
C LEU A 221 -19.95 -6.52 1.37
N ARG A 222 -20.86 -5.81 2.05
CA ARG A 222 -22.31 -6.07 1.98
C ARG A 222 -22.91 -5.73 0.63
N THR A 223 -22.27 -4.85 -0.15
CA THR A 223 -22.70 -4.51 -1.51
C THR A 223 -22.38 -5.64 -2.50
N GLY A 224 -21.36 -6.45 -2.22
CA GLY A 224 -20.87 -7.51 -3.10
C GLY A 224 -20.02 -7.01 -4.28
N VAL A 225 -19.44 -5.80 -4.18
CA VAL A 225 -18.42 -5.29 -5.10
C VAL A 225 -17.18 -6.20 -5.10
N TYR A 226 -16.80 -6.69 -3.92
CA TYR A 226 -15.71 -7.62 -3.71
C TYR A 226 -15.95 -8.48 -2.46
N ALA A 227 -15.11 -9.50 -2.26
CA ALA A 227 -15.14 -10.38 -1.10
C ALA A 227 -13.77 -10.96 -0.79
N TYR A 228 -13.57 -11.38 0.47
CA TYR A 228 -12.41 -12.16 0.89
C TYR A 228 -12.78 -13.64 1.05
N PRO A 229 -12.64 -14.46 -0.01
CA PRO A 229 -12.84 -15.90 0.12
C PRO A 229 -11.81 -16.57 1.05
N GLY A 230 -10.56 -16.08 1.02
CA GLY A 230 -9.45 -16.64 1.81
C GLY A 230 -9.27 -15.90 3.13
N GLY A 231 -9.13 -16.65 4.22
CA GLY A 231 -8.83 -16.09 5.54
C GLY A 231 -8.67 -17.19 6.59
N ILE A 232 -8.07 -16.85 7.72
CA ILE A 232 -7.98 -17.74 8.88
C ILE A 232 -9.22 -17.50 9.74
N ARG A 233 -10.12 -18.48 9.86
CA ARG A 233 -11.43 -18.35 10.51
C ARG A 233 -11.31 -17.85 11.96
N ALA A 234 -10.26 -18.28 12.67
CA ALA A 234 -10.02 -17.88 14.06
C ALA A 234 -9.81 -16.37 14.27
N ILE A 235 -9.37 -15.64 13.23
CA ILE A 235 -9.11 -14.20 13.27
C ILE A 235 -9.92 -13.46 12.19
N THR A 236 -11.10 -13.96 11.85
CA THR A 236 -11.94 -13.40 10.80
C THR A 236 -13.31 -13.04 11.36
N LEU A 237 -13.76 -11.80 11.15
CA LEU A 237 -15.12 -11.40 11.50
C LEU A 237 -16.10 -12.02 10.51
N PHE A 238 -17.22 -12.53 11.02
CA PHE A 238 -18.23 -13.24 10.22
C PHE A 238 -17.66 -14.44 9.44
N ALA A 239 -16.66 -15.13 10.01
CA ALA A 239 -16.02 -16.29 9.40
C ALA A 239 -17.03 -17.30 8.84
N GLY A 240 -16.80 -17.75 7.60
CA GLY A 240 -17.68 -18.70 6.90
C GLY A 240 -18.85 -18.05 6.16
N GLN A 241 -19.01 -16.73 6.24
CA GLN A 241 -19.95 -15.97 5.43
C GLN A 241 -19.25 -15.39 4.19
N THR A 242 -19.99 -15.17 3.10
CA THR A 242 -19.43 -14.60 1.86
C THR A 242 -18.96 -13.15 2.01
N TYR A 243 -19.37 -12.46 3.07
CA TYR A 243 -19.00 -11.09 3.44
C TYR A 243 -18.02 -11.03 4.64
N GLN A 244 -17.30 -12.11 4.91
CA GLN A 244 -16.33 -12.17 6.01
C GLN A 244 -15.21 -11.13 5.87
N ILE A 245 -14.65 -10.71 7.00
CA ILE A 245 -13.55 -9.71 7.07
C ILE A 245 -12.38 -10.35 7.81
N PRO A 246 -11.32 -10.79 7.10
CA PRO A 246 -10.10 -11.21 7.76
C PRO A 246 -9.51 -10.05 8.55
N LEU A 247 -9.30 -10.19 9.86
CA LEU A 247 -8.70 -9.11 10.66
C LEU A 247 -7.25 -8.86 10.27
N SER A 248 -6.59 -9.83 9.63
CA SER A 248 -5.27 -9.60 9.04
C SER A 248 -5.33 -8.47 8.00
N GLU A 249 -6.43 -8.33 7.26
CA GLU A 249 -6.59 -7.24 6.32
C GLU A 249 -6.70 -5.90 7.02
N THR A 250 -7.71 -5.71 7.86
CA THR A 250 -7.97 -4.39 8.46
C THR A 250 -6.85 -3.93 9.39
N VAL A 251 -6.12 -4.86 10.01
CA VAL A 251 -4.94 -4.54 10.85
C VAL A 251 -3.72 -4.22 9.99
N LEU A 252 -3.39 -5.03 8.98
CA LEU A 252 -2.18 -4.80 8.18
C LEU A 252 -2.37 -3.67 7.18
N PHE A 253 -3.46 -3.67 6.42
CA PHE A 253 -3.81 -2.62 5.46
C PHE A 253 -4.19 -1.32 6.19
N GLY A 254 -5.31 -1.33 6.93
CA GLY A 254 -5.81 -0.15 7.64
C GLY A 254 -4.85 0.31 8.74
N GLY A 255 -4.56 -0.57 9.69
CA GLY A 255 -3.73 -0.25 10.86
C GLY A 255 -2.29 0.13 10.51
N PHE A 256 -1.54 -0.75 9.83
CA PHE A 256 -0.11 -0.52 9.61
C PHE A 256 0.22 0.21 8.31
N ALA A 257 -0.35 -0.16 7.16
CA ALA A 257 0.02 0.48 5.90
C ALA A 257 -0.51 1.91 5.80
N LEU A 258 -1.81 2.13 6.04
CA LEU A 258 -2.35 3.50 6.13
C LEU A 258 -1.79 4.23 7.36
N GLY A 259 -1.52 3.51 8.46
CA GLY A 259 -0.87 4.07 9.64
C GLY A 259 0.53 4.63 9.36
N ALA A 260 1.31 3.97 8.51
CA ALA A 260 2.61 4.45 8.08
C ALA A 260 2.48 5.74 7.25
N ILE A 261 1.50 5.81 6.34
CA ILE A 261 1.18 7.03 5.58
C ILE A 261 0.78 8.17 6.53
N ALA A 262 -0.09 7.87 7.50
CA ALA A 262 -0.53 8.83 8.51
C ALA A 262 0.64 9.32 9.38
N CYS A 263 1.53 8.43 9.82
CA CYS A 263 2.74 8.78 10.58
C CYS A 263 3.69 9.63 9.74
N LEU A 264 3.91 9.28 8.46
CA LEU A 264 4.74 10.07 7.53
C LEU A 264 4.17 11.48 7.36
N SER A 265 2.85 11.60 7.27
CA SER A 265 2.16 12.89 7.17
C SER A 265 2.25 13.70 8.47
N TYR A 266 2.09 13.04 9.63
CA TYR A 266 2.04 13.67 10.94
C TYR A 266 3.40 14.12 11.48
N PHE A 267 4.40 13.26 11.44
CA PHE A 267 5.71 13.54 12.03
C PHE A 267 6.56 14.41 11.11
N ARG A 268 6.68 15.68 11.48
CA ARG A 268 7.50 16.68 10.78
C ARG A 268 8.62 17.18 11.66
N ASP A 269 9.73 17.55 11.04
CA ASP A 269 10.77 18.33 11.70
C ASP A 269 10.41 19.82 11.74
N ASP A 270 11.29 20.63 12.34
CA ASP A 270 11.13 22.08 12.48
C ASP A 270 11.11 22.82 11.12
N ARG A 271 11.50 22.15 10.04
CA ARG A 271 11.47 22.65 8.66
C ARG A 271 10.24 22.16 7.89
N GLY A 272 9.31 21.46 8.54
CA GLY A 272 8.13 20.88 7.93
C GLY A 272 8.41 19.67 7.03
N GLN A 273 9.60 19.07 7.13
CA GLN A 273 10.00 17.91 6.33
C GLN A 273 9.60 16.61 7.04
N THR A 274 9.17 15.60 6.27
CA THR A 274 9.09 14.23 6.76
C THR A 274 10.50 13.62 6.89
N VAL A 275 10.59 12.45 7.50
CA VAL A 275 11.86 11.72 7.64
C VAL A 275 12.52 11.36 6.30
N VAL A 276 11.74 11.17 5.23
CA VAL A 276 12.27 10.61 3.98
C VAL A 276 12.87 11.64 3.05
N GLU A 277 12.48 12.91 3.12
CA GLU A 277 13.12 13.99 2.37
C GLU A 277 14.24 14.72 3.13
N ARG A 278 14.62 14.24 4.31
CA ARG A 278 15.71 14.85 5.09
C ARG A 278 17.03 14.85 4.31
N GLY A 279 17.74 15.97 4.37
CA GLY A 279 18.99 16.19 3.65
C GLY A 279 18.81 16.76 2.24
N ILE A 280 17.58 17.01 1.78
CA ILE A 280 17.31 17.61 0.46
C ILE A 280 17.97 18.97 0.26
N SER A 281 18.19 19.73 1.33
CA SER A 281 18.88 21.03 1.27
C SER A 281 20.36 20.91 0.87
N THR A 282 20.98 19.75 1.09
CA THR A 282 22.39 19.48 0.76
C THR A 282 22.60 19.17 -0.72
N LEU A 283 21.52 18.96 -1.48
CA LEU A 283 21.59 18.66 -2.91
C LEU A 283 21.78 19.96 -3.71
N ASN A 284 22.78 19.97 -4.58
CA ASN A 284 23.01 21.05 -5.53
C ASN A 284 22.05 20.91 -6.73
N LEU A 285 20.76 21.12 -6.47
CA LEU A 285 19.67 21.04 -7.45
C LEU A 285 18.83 22.31 -7.39
N GLY A 286 18.35 22.76 -8.54
CA GLY A 286 17.34 23.81 -8.64
C GLY A 286 16.00 23.40 -8.01
N PHE A 287 15.09 24.36 -7.84
CA PHE A 287 13.81 24.16 -7.17
C PHE A 287 13.01 22.96 -7.72
N ARG A 288 12.87 22.86 -9.05
CA ARG A 288 12.14 21.77 -9.71
C ARG A 288 12.80 20.40 -9.47
N GLY A 289 14.13 20.33 -9.51
CA GLY A 289 14.87 19.11 -9.20
C GLY A 289 14.65 18.65 -7.76
N LYS A 290 14.67 19.58 -6.81
CA LYS A 290 14.32 19.28 -5.40
C LYS A 290 12.88 18.80 -5.26
N GLN A 291 11.91 19.43 -5.94
CA GLN A 291 10.51 18.97 -5.93
C GLN A 291 10.37 17.53 -6.45
N ALA A 292 11.05 17.17 -7.54
CA ALA A 292 11.03 15.82 -8.09
C ALA A 292 11.63 14.79 -7.12
N VAL A 293 12.84 15.06 -6.61
CA VAL A 293 13.51 14.19 -5.63
C VAL A 293 12.67 14.00 -4.37
N LYS A 294 12.04 15.08 -3.88
CA LYS A 294 11.12 15.01 -2.74
C LYS A 294 9.92 14.12 -3.03
N PHE A 295 9.28 14.31 -4.18
CA PHE A 295 8.13 13.51 -4.59
C PHE A 295 8.50 12.02 -4.65
N PHE A 296 9.60 11.66 -5.33
CA PHE A 296 10.04 10.28 -5.41
C PHE A 296 10.43 9.69 -4.05
N ALA A 297 11.01 10.47 -3.14
CA ALA A 297 11.29 10.00 -1.79
C ALA A 297 10.00 9.65 -1.03
N ILE A 298 8.98 10.51 -1.10
CA ILE A 298 7.67 10.25 -0.47
C ILE A 298 6.98 9.07 -1.14
N TYR A 299 6.99 9.01 -2.47
CA TYR A 299 6.42 7.93 -3.25
C TYR A 299 7.05 6.58 -2.89
N GLY A 300 8.38 6.53 -2.85
CA GLY A 300 9.15 5.36 -2.46
C GLY A 300 8.83 4.92 -1.04
N ALA A 301 8.75 5.85 -0.10
CA ALA A 301 8.39 5.55 1.29
C ALA A 301 6.99 4.94 1.43
N ILE A 302 6.00 5.51 0.73
CA ILE A 302 4.62 5.05 0.77
C ILE A 302 4.48 3.68 0.13
N HIS A 303 4.99 3.48 -1.10
CA HIS A 303 4.85 2.22 -1.81
C HIS A 303 5.70 1.11 -1.17
N LEU A 304 6.92 1.40 -0.71
CA LEU A 304 7.74 0.41 0.00
C LEU A 304 7.15 0.09 1.37
N GLY A 305 6.65 1.09 2.09
CA GLY A 305 5.96 0.89 3.36
C GLY A 305 4.74 0.00 3.20
N PHE A 306 3.93 0.23 2.16
CA PHE A 306 2.78 -0.61 1.83
C PHE A 306 3.19 -2.05 1.47
N ALA A 307 4.24 -2.20 0.66
CA ALA A 307 4.77 -3.51 0.31
C ALA A 307 5.25 -4.29 1.55
N VAL A 308 6.00 -3.65 2.44
CA VAL A 308 6.62 -4.31 3.60
C VAL A 308 5.63 -4.54 4.74
N LEU A 309 4.79 -3.56 5.06
CA LEU A 309 3.90 -3.61 6.23
C LEU A 309 2.60 -4.34 5.96
N TYR A 310 2.20 -4.45 4.70
CA TYR A 310 0.95 -5.11 4.33
C TYR A 310 1.15 -6.24 3.33
N MET A 311 1.69 -5.99 2.14
CA MET A 311 1.74 -7.03 1.10
C MET A 311 2.51 -8.27 1.53
N LEU A 312 3.75 -8.11 1.98
CA LEU A 312 4.60 -9.23 2.40
C LEU A 312 3.98 -10.08 3.54
N PRO A 313 3.55 -9.50 4.68
CA PRO A 313 2.91 -10.29 5.73
C PRO A 313 1.57 -10.87 5.27
N GLN A 314 0.81 -10.17 4.44
CA GLN A 314 -0.46 -10.68 3.94
C GLN A 314 -0.28 -11.89 3.01
N GLN A 315 0.83 -11.99 2.28
CA GLN A 315 1.13 -13.22 1.54
C GLN A 315 1.31 -14.43 2.45
N TRP A 316 1.82 -14.26 3.68
CA TRP A 316 1.87 -15.36 4.64
C TRP A 316 0.44 -15.77 5.06
N PHE A 317 -0.45 -14.82 5.34
CA PHE A 317 -1.85 -15.14 5.65
C PHE A 317 -2.55 -15.85 4.48
N ALA A 318 -2.24 -15.46 3.24
CA ALA A 318 -2.83 -16.06 2.05
C ALA A 318 -2.54 -17.57 1.92
N THR A 319 -1.34 -18.01 2.32
CA THR A 319 -0.97 -19.43 2.30
C THR A 319 -1.55 -20.25 3.45
N HIS A 320 -2.23 -19.61 4.41
CA HIS A 320 -2.82 -20.26 5.59
C HIS A 320 -4.36 -20.13 5.59
N SER A 321 -4.96 -19.83 4.44
CA SER A 321 -6.41 -19.71 4.32
C SER A 321 -7.12 -21.04 4.64
N ASP A 322 -8.18 -20.93 5.43
CA ASP A 322 -9.16 -22.00 5.64
C ASP A 322 -10.03 -22.20 4.39
N PRO A 323 -10.88 -23.25 4.32
CA PRO A 323 -11.74 -23.46 3.17
C PRO A 323 -12.67 -22.26 2.96
N PHE A 324 -12.78 -21.83 1.70
CA PHE A 324 -13.60 -20.69 1.31
C PHE A 324 -15.06 -20.87 1.77
N PRO A 325 -15.73 -19.78 2.16
CA PRO A 325 -17.19 -19.80 2.34
C PRO A 325 -17.89 -20.35 1.09
N PRO A 326 -18.89 -21.25 1.24
CA PRO A 326 -19.68 -21.69 0.11
C PRO A 326 -20.62 -20.57 -0.38
N GLY A 327 -21.15 -20.70 -1.60
CA GLY A 327 -22.19 -19.82 -2.13
C GLY A 327 -21.69 -18.55 -2.81
N TYR A 328 -20.40 -18.49 -3.19
CA TYR A 328 -19.95 -17.48 -4.13
C TYR A 328 -20.51 -17.77 -5.53
N PRO A 329 -21.16 -16.78 -6.18
CA PRO A 329 -21.64 -16.92 -7.55
C PRO A 329 -20.48 -16.87 -8.56
N SER A 330 -20.74 -17.32 -9.79
CA SER A 330 -19.73 -17.38 -10.87
C SER A 330 -19.02 -16.05 -11.11
N TYR A 331 -19.75 -14.93 -11.05
CA TYR A 331 -19.20 -13.57 -11.25
C TYR A 331 -18.34 -13.06 -10.10
N MET A 332 -18.24 -13.80 -8.99
CA MET A 332 -17.27 -13.56 -7.92
C MET A 332 -16.06 -14.48 -8.04
N VAL A 333 -16.28 -15.75 -8.38
CA VAL A 333 -15.20 -16.74 -8.50
C VAL A 333 -14.34 -16.50 -9.75
N ASN A 334 -14.94 -16.02 -10.84
CA ASN A 334 -14.26 -15.61 -12.08
C ASN A 334 -13.30 -16.67 -12.67
N ASP A 335 -13.62 -17.94 -12.44
CA ASP A 335 -12.78 -19.09 -12.83
C ASP A 335 -11.31 -18.94 -12.36
N MET A 336 -11.13 -18.34 -11.18
CA MET A 336 -9.83 -18.18 -10.50
C MET A 336 -9.49 -19.38 -9.60
N CYS A 337 -10.45 -20.26 -9.33
CA CYS A 337 -10.23 -21.50 -8.60
C CYS A 337 -9.58 -22.55 -9.52
N ALA A 338 -8.27 -22.45 -9.68
CA ALA A 338 -7.49 -23.33 -10.55
C ALA A 338 -6.34 -24.02 -9.79
N ALA A 339 -6.59 -24.42 -8.55
CA ALA A 339 -5.66 -25.15 -7.69
C ALA A 339 -6.03 -26.64 -7.61
N GLY A 340 -5.27 -27.40 -6.83
CA GLY A 340 -5.50 -28.84 -6.67
C GLY A 340 -4.89 -29.69 -7.79
N ALA A 341 -4.93 -31.01 -7.61
CA ALA A 341 -4.48 -31.96 -8.63
C ALA A 341 -5.40 -32.01 -9.85
N ASP A 342 -6.65 -31.56 -9.70
CA ASP A 342 -7.65 -31.46 -10.75
C ASP A 342 -7.57 -30.14 -11.54
N GLY A 343 -6.87 -29.12 -11.03
CA GLY A 343 -6.75 -27.81 -11.66
C GLY A 343 -8.04 -26.99 -11.64
N HIS A 344 -9.02 -27.35 -10.81
CA HIS A 344 -10.34 -26.72 -10.73
C HIS A 344 -10.78 -26.44 -9.28
N THR A 345 -9.96 -26.81 -8.29
CA THR A 345 -10.27 -26.62 -6.88
C THR A 345 -9.89 -25.21 -6.43
N CYS A 346 -10.68 -24.61 -5.54
CA CYS A 346 -10.31 -23.36 -4.88
C CYS A 346 -9.21 -23.60 -3.84
N PRO A 347 -8.28 -22.63 -3.62
CA PRO A 347 -7.28 -22.77 -2.56
C PRO A 347 -7.87 -23.04 -1.18
N GLY A 348 -7.13 -23.80 -0.37
CA GLY A 348 -7.53 -24.14 0.99
C GLY A 348 -6.64 -25.23 1.61
N PRO A 349 -6.98 -25.70 2.82
CA PRO A 349 -6.17 -26.69 3.52
C PRO A 349 -6.02 -27.99 2.72
N GLY A 350 -4.78 -28.42 2.53
CA GLY A 350 -4.44 -29.64 1.80
C GLY A 350 -4.57 -29.53 0.27
N VAL A 351 -4.93 -28.36 -0.27
CA VAL A 351 -5.01 -28.13 -1.72
C VAL A 351 -3.65 -27.61 -2.22
N PRO A 352 -2.92 -28.37 -3.07
CA PRO A 352 -1.66 -27.89 -3.60
C PRO A 352 -1.88 -26.71 -4.56
N MET A 353 -1.03 -25.70 -4.45
CA MET A 353 -1.00 -24.56 -5.38
C MET A 353 -0.08 -24.86 -6.56
N PRO A 354 -0.60 -24.94 -7.80
CA PRO A 354 0.23 -25.19 -8.96
C PRO A 354 1.16 -23.99 -9.20
N ARG A 355 2.41 -24.27 -9.53
CA ARG A 355 3.38 -23.25 -9.96
C ARG A 355 3.33 -23.13 -11.50
N PRO A 356 3.55 -21.93 -12.06
CA PRO A 356 3.69 -21.78 -13.50
C PRO A 356 4.81 -22.68 -14.04
N VAL A 357 4.56 -23.36 -15.17
CA VAL A 357 5.57 -24.18 -15.87
C VAL A 357 6.77 -23.33 -16.29
N HIS A 358 6.51 -22.07 -16.62
CA HIS A 358 7.52 -21.04 -16.88
C HIS A 358 7.16 -19.78 -16.10
N ASN A 359 8.07 -19.31 -15.25
CA ASN A 359 7.99 -17.97 -14.67
C ASN A 359 8.70 -16.99 -15.63
N PRO A 360 7.97 -16.09 -16.31
CA PRO A 360 8.60 -15.04 -17.12
C PRO A 360 9.24 -13.95 -16.25
#